data_AF-A0A9J5YPU3-F1
#
_entry.id   AF-A0A9J5YPU3-F1
#
_cell.length_a   1.000
_cell.length_b   1.000
_cell.length_c   1.000
_cell.angle_alpha   90.00
_cell.angle_beta   90.00
_cell.angle_gamma   90.00
#
_symmetry.space_group_name_H-M   'P 1'
#
loop_
_entity.id
_entity.type
_entity.pdbx_description
1 polymer ?
#
loop_
_entity_poly.entity_id
_entity_poly.type
_entity_poly.pdbx_seq_one_letter_code
_entity_poly.pdbx_strand_id
1 'polypeptide(L)'
;MERSRGGLFEGLYRVLMRRNSVYVTFVIAGALLGERAVDYGVHKVWENNYIGGFLRYLVCASAQNVPIKYLALKKRYEDISVLGQRPSE
;
A
#
# COMPACT_ATOMS: atom_id res chain seq x y z
N MET A 1 -9.16 -11.56 -44.18
CA MET A 1 -10.28 -11.28 -43.27
C MET A 1 -9.70 -11.05 -41.88
N GLU A 2 -9.30 -9.82 -41.56
CA GLU A 2 -8.77 -9.51 -40.25
C GLU A 2 -9.93 -9.27 -39.29
N ARG A 3 -10.35 -10.32 -38.56
CA ARG A 3 -11.26 -10.15 -37.43
C ARG A 3 -10.43 -9.63 -36.25
N SER A 4 -10.27 -8.30 -36.20
CA SER A 4 -9.77 -7.66 -34.99
C SER A 4 -10.75 -7.97 -33.85
N ARG A 5 -10.37 -8.92 -32.98
CA ARG A 5 -11.07 -9.22 -31.73
C ARG A 5 -10.89 -8.02 -30.83
N GLY A 6 -11.80 -7.06 -30.88
CA GLY A 6 -11.91 -6.03 -29.85
C GLY A 6 -12.03 -6.70 -28.49
N GLY A 7 -11.00 -6.51 -27.65
CA GLY A 7 -10.90 -7.16 -26.35
C GLY A 7 -11.96 -6.69 -25.36
N LEU A 8 -12.08 -7.38 -24.23
CA LEU A 8 -13.01 -7.02 -23.13
C LEU A 8 -12.91 -5.52 -22.75
N PHE A 9 -11.69 -4.99 -22.75
CA PHE A 9 -11.40 -3.58 -22.50
C PHE A 9 -11.92 -2.63 -23.59
N GLU A 10 -11.97 -3.05 -24.86
CA GLU A 10 -12.51 -2.23 -25.95
C GLU A 10 -14.03 -2.10 -25.83
N GLY A 11 -14.72 -3.16 -25.41
CA GLY A 11 -16.15 -3.11 -25.07
C GLY A 11 -16.44 -2.20 -23.87
N LEU A 12 -15.65 -2.32 -22.80
CA LEU A 12 -15.78 -1.48 -21.61
C LEU A 12 -15.49 0.00 -21.91
N TYR A 13 -14.43 0.26 -22.69
CA TYR A 13 -14.05 1.58 -23.16
C TYR A 13 -15.16 2.22 -23.99
N ARG A 14 -15.76 1.47 -24.93
CA ARG A 14 -16.86 1.96 -25.77
C ARG A 14 -18.15 2.27 -24.98
N VAL A 15 -18.31 1.70 -23.79
CA VAL A 15 -19.45 1.95 -22.89
C VAL A 15 -19.16 3.13 -21.97
N LEU A 16 -18.02 3.12 -21.28
CA LEU A 16 -17.66 4.14 -20.30
C LEU A 16 -17.24 5.46 -20.96
N MET A 17 -16.55 5.41 -22.10
CA MET A 17 -16.07 6.61 -22.81
C MET A 17 -17.01 7.09 -23.91
N ARG A 18 -18.25 6.57 -23.98
CA ARG A 18 -19.16 6.89 -25.08
C ARG A 18 -19.64 8.34 -25.11
N ARG A 19 -19.76 8.97 -23.93
CA ARG A 19 -20.22 10.36 -23.78
C ARG A 19 -19.43 11.03 -22.65
N ASN A 20 -19.02 12.28 -22.86
CA ASN A 20 -18.26 13.07 -21.88
C ASN A 20 -18.89 13.03 -20.48
N SER A 21 -20.22 13.05 -20.37
CA SER A 21 -20.89 12.95 -19.07
C SER A 21 -20.69 11.59 -18.37
N VAL A 22 -20.63 10.48 -19.12
CA VAL A 22 -20.45 9.12 -18.57
C VAL A 22 -19.00 8.90 -18.15
N TYR A 23 -18.04 9.39 -18.95
CA TYR A 23 -16.63 9.35 -18.58
C TYR A 23 -16.37 10.12 -17.29
N VAL A 24 -16.88 11.35 -17.20
CA VAL A 24 -16.67 12.23 -16.04
C VAL A 24 -17.30 11.66 -14.78
N THR A 25 -18.53 11.13 -14.85
CA THR A 25 -19.16 10.51 -13.67
C THR A 25 -18.44 9.25 -13.23
N PHE A 26 -17.96 8.42 -14.17
CA PHE A 26 -17.15 7.25 -13.84
C PHE A 26 -15.83 7.62 -13.17
N VAL A 27 -15.15 8.66 -13.65
CA VAL A 27 -13.91 9.18 -13.04
C VAL A 27 -14.18 9.72 -11.63
N ILE A 28 -15.23 10.51 -11.44
CA ILE A 28 -15.61 11.05 -10.13
C ILE A 28 -15.98 9.92 -9.16
N ALA A 29 -16.83 8.98 -9.60
CA ALA A 29 -17.24 7.84 -8.77
C ALA A 29 -16.07 6.91 -8.44
N GLY A 30 -15.17 6.67 -9.40
CA GLY A 30 -13.96 5.89 -9.21
C GLY A 30 -12.99 6.56 -8.24
N ALA A 31 -12.87 7.89 -8.26
CA ALA A 31 -12.07 8.64 -7.30
C ALA A 31 -12.64 8.55 -5.88
N LEU A 32 -13.96 8.71 -5.73
CA LEU A 32 -14.65 8.62 -4.43
C LEU A 32 -14.61 7.22 -3.81
N LEU A 33 -14.65 6.17 -4.63
CA LEU A 33 -14.47 4.80 -4.14
C LEU A 33 -12.99 4.46 -3.92
N GLY A 34 -12.12 5.01 -4.76
CA GLY A 34 -10.67 4.84 -4.69
C GLY A 34 -10.07 5.43 -3.42
N GLU A 35 -10.52 6.62 -2.99
CA GLU A 35 -10.03 7.25 -1.75
C GLU A 35 -10.19 6.30 -0.55
N ARG A 36 -11.36 5.64 -0.43
CA ARG A 36 -11.70 4.76 0.69
C ARG A 36 -10.91 3.46 0.59
N ALA A 37 -10.85 2.86 -0.61
CA ALA A 37 -10.11 1.63 -0.82
C ALA A 37 -8.62 1.80 -0.50
N VAL A 38 -8.02 2.92 -0.91
CA VAL A 38 -6.61 3.24 -0.62
C VAL A 38 -6.41 3.49 0.87
N ASP A 39 -7.28 4.27 1.53
CA ASP A 39 -7.16 4.58 2.95
C ASP A 39 -7.24 3.29 3.82
N TYR A 40 -8.23 2.43 3.55
CA TYR A 40 -8.34 1.13 4.21
C TYR A 40 -7.18 0.19 3.88
N GLY A 41 -6.74 0.16 2.63
CA GLY A 41 -5.64 -0.68 2.17
C GLY A 41 -4.32 -0.31 2.82
N VAL A 42 -3.98 0.97 2.84
CA VAL A 42 -2.75 1.49 3.47
C VAL A 42 -2.78 1.23 4.98
N HIS A 43 -3.90 1.54 5.64
CA HIS A 43 -4.04 1.30 7.07
C HIS A 43 -3.87 -0.18 7.42
N LYS A 44 -4.44 -1.09 6.61
CA LYS A 44 -4.31 -2.54 6.82
C LYS A 44 -2.93 -3.08 6.50
N VAL A 45 -2.28 -2.58 5.46
CA VAL A 45 -0.88 -2.94 5.14
C VAL A 45 0.05 -2.45 6.23
N TRP A 46 -0.16 -1.24 6.75
CA TRP A 46 0.62 -0.70 7.85
C TRP A 46 0.38 -1.53 9.12
N GLU A 47 -0.87 -1.74 9.49
CA GLU A 47 -1.24 -2.56 10.65
C GLU A 47 -0.59 -3.97 10.59
N ASN A 48 -0.60 -4.61 9.43
CA ASN A 48 0.01 -5.93 9.25
C ASN A 48 1.55 -5.90 9.38
N ASN A 49 2.21 -4.88 8.83
CA ASN A 49 3.67 -4.76 8.89
C ASN A 49 4.16 -4.39 10.31
N TYR A 50 3.44 -3.54 11.03
CA TYR A 50 3.87 -3.04 12.35
C TYR A 50 3.40 -3.92 13.51
N ILE A 51 2.21 -4.53 13.46
CA ILE A 51 1.76 -5.48 14.50
C ILE A 51 2.51 -6.80 14.37
N GLY A 52 2.72 -7.30 13.14
CA GLY A 52 3.53 -8.51 12.91
C GLY A 52 4.99 -8.33 13.37
N GLY A 53 5.58 -7.18 13.09
CA GLY A 53 6.90 -6.81 13.58
C GLY A 53 6.94 -6.65 15.11
N PHE A 54 5.98 -5.93 15.70
CA PHE A 54 5.93 -5.68 17.15
C PHE A 54 5.71 -6.97 17.96
N LEU A 55 4.84 -7.90 17.52
CA LEU A 55 4.69 -9.21 18.17
C LEU A 55 5.95 -10.07 18.03
N ARG A 56 6.62 -10.04 16.86
CA ARG A 56 7.92 -10.72 16.66
C ARG A 56 9.00 -10.15 17.59
N TYR A 57 9.08 -8.82 17.73
CA TYR A 57 10.01 -8.16 18.65
C TYR A 57 9.68 -8.45 20.11
N LEU A 58 8.40 -8.48 20.51
CA LEU A 58 8.01 -8.84 21.88
C LEU A 58 8.32 -10.31 22.22
N VAL A 59 8.07 -11.25 21.30
CA VAL A 59 8.44 -12.66 21.47
C VAL A 59 9.96 -12.84 21.53
N CYS A 60 10.72 -12.06 20.75
CA CYS A 60 12.18 -12.10 20.80
C CYS A 60 12.75 -11.41 22.06
N ALA A 61 12.11 -10.33 22.53
CA ALA A 61 12.49 -9.60 23.74
C ALA A 61 12.09 -10.32 25.04
N SER A 62 11.01 -11.11 25.05
CA SER A 62 10.67 -11.97 26.19
C SER A 62 11.60 -13.19 26.28
N ALA A 63 12.20 -13.61 25.16
CA ALA A 63 13.20 -14.68 25.12
C ALA A 63 14.60 -14.23 25.58
N GLN A 64 14.89 -12.92 25.51
CA GLN A 64 16.19 -12.34 25.86
C GLN A 64 15.94 -11.32 26.98
N ASN A 65 16.16 -11.72 28.24
CA ASN A 65 15.89 -10.97 29.48
C ASN A 65 16.69 -9.64 29.58
N VAL A 66 16.46 -8.74 28.62
CA VAL A 66 17.23 -7.52 28.35
C VAL A 66 16.38 -6.32 28.75
N PRO A 67 16.91 -5.40 29.57
CA PRO A 67 16.14 -4.26 30.04
C PRO A 67 15.64 -3.40 28.87
N ILE A 68 14.32 -3.14 28.84
CA ILE A 68 13.57 -2.45 27.77
C ILE A 68 14.20 -1.13 27.32
N LYS A 69 14.92 -0.43 28.22
CA LYS A 69 15.65 0.82 27.91
C LYS A 69 16.66 0.67 26.78
N TYR A 70 17.35 -0.47 26.67
CA TYR A 70 18.37 -0.69 25.65
C TYR A 70 17.77 -1.11 24.31
N LEU A 71 16.60 -1.76 24.34
CA LEU A 71 15.90 -2.19 23.13
C LEU A 71 15.33 -0.99 22.34
N ALA A 72 14.78 0.00 23.05
CA ALA A 72 14.28 1.24 22.44
C ALA A 72 15.39 2.03 21.72
N LEU A 73 16.61 2.02 22.28
CA LEU A 73 17.76 2.71 21.69
C LEU A 73 18.25 2.00 20.42
N LYS A 74 18.33 0.65 20.45
CA LYS A 74 18.76 -0.16 19.29
C LYS A 74 17.79 -0.05 18.13
N LYS A 75 16.48 -0.09 18.42
CA LYS A 75 15.44 0.03 17.38
C LYS A 75 15.42 1.41 16.73
N ARG A 76 15.68 2.48 17.51
CA ARG A 76 15.75 3.85 16.97
C ARG A 76 17.00 4.08 16.13
N TYR A 77 18.10 3.39 16.43
CA TYR A 77 19.32 3.48 15.64
C TYR A 77 19.15 2.79 14.28
N GLU A 78 18.61 1.56 14.26
CA GLU A 78 18.38 0.83 13.01
C GLU A 78 17.46 1.59 12.04
N ASP A 79 16.34 2.14 12.54
CA ASP A 79 15.38 2.90 11.74
C ASP A 79 16.00 4.17 11.09
N ILE A 80 16.88 4.87 11.83
CA ILE A 80 17.61 6.04 11.30
C ILE A 80 18.66 5.62 10.24
N SER A 81 19.33 4.48 10.41
CA SER A 81 20.29 4.00 9.42
C SER A 81 19.65 3.58 8.09
N VAL A 82 18.39 3.14 8.08
CA VAL A 82 17.66 2.85 6.82
C VAL A 82 17.30 4.12 6.04
N LEU A 83 17.05 5.23 6.75
CA LEU A 83 16.67 6.52 6.16
C LEU A 83 17.87 7.28 5.55
N GLY A 84 19.10 6.89 5.90
CA GLY A 84 20.34 7.48 5.40
C GLY A 84 20.88 6.88 4.10
N GLN A 85 20.32 5.76 3.62
CA GLN A 85 20.71 5.19 2.33
C GLN A 85 20.06 5.98 1.18
N ARG A 86 20.67 7.10 0.79
CA ARG A 86 20.51 7.60 -0.58
C ARG A 86 21.03 6.49 -1.52
N PRO A 87 20.29 6.07 -2.54
CA PRO A 87 20.84 5.19 -3.56
C PRO A 87 22.04 5.91 -4.19
N SER A 88 23.25 5.37 -4.00
CA SER A 88 24.38 5.72 -4.84
C SER A 88 24.06 5.21 -6.24
N GLU A 89 24.23 6.10 -7.21
CA GLU A 89 23.97 5.95 -8.65
C GLU A 89 24.28 4.56 -9.23
#